data_AF-A0A0V0H7L6-F1
#
_entry.id   AF-A0A0V0H7L6-F1
#
_cell.length_a   1.000
_cell.length_b   1.000
_cell.length_c   1.000
_cell.angle_alpha   90.00
_cell.angle_beta   90.00
_cell.angle_gamma   90.00
#
_symmetry.space_group_name_H-M   'P 1'
#
loop_
_entity.id
_entity.type
_entity.pdbx_description
1 polymer ?
#
loop_
_entity_poly.entity_id
_entity_poly.type
_entity_poly.pdbx_seq_one_letter_code
_entity_poly.pdbx_strand_id
1 'polypeptide(L)'
;MSDWLEKNVKENEYVVMKAEAEVVEEMVRNKAIKLVDELFLECKHQGVKKGDKKKSRRAYWECLSLYGMLRDEGVAVHQWWG
;
A
#
# COMPACT_ATOMS: atom_id res chain seq x y z
N MET A 1 -0.63 -8.51 8.91
CA MET A 1 -1.96 -8.34 8.27
C MET A 1 -2.15 -9.36 7.13
N SER A 2 -1.06 -9.72 6.44
CA SER A 2 -0.98 -10.77 5.42
C SER A 2 -1.68 -12.10 5.80
N ASP A 3 -1.40 -12.67 6.99
CA ASP A 3 -2.01 -13.94 7.42
C ASP A 3 -3.54 -13.92 7.46
N TRP A 4 -4.15 -12.77 7.74
CA TRP A 4 -5.61 -12.66 7.75
C TRP A 4 -6.14 -12.69 6.31
N LEU A 5 -5.47 -12.00 5.39
CA LEU A 5 -5.83 -11.94 3.97
C LEU A 5 -5.78 -13.33 3.34
N GLU A 6 -4.67 -14.05 3.53
CA GLU A 6 -4.50 -15.41 2.99
C GLU A 6 -5.53 -16.42 3.53
N LYS A 7 -6.00 -16.23 4.77
CA LYS A 7 -6.99 -17.12 5.39
C LYS A 7 -8.42 -16.85 4.97
N ASN A 8 -8.72 -15.63 4.52
CA ASN A 8 -10.09 -15.19 4.27
C ASN A 8 -10.41 -14.94 2.80
N VAL A 9 -9.39 -14.75 1.96
CA VAL A 9 -9.56 -14.42 0.53
C VAL A 9 -9.23 -15.65 -0.33
N LYS A 10 -10.12 -15.96 -1.26
CA LYS A 10 -9.87 -16.97 -2.31
C LYS A 10 -9.37 -16.29 -3.59
N GLU A 11 -8.67 -17.07 -4.43
CA GLU A 11 -8.07 -16.59 -5.69
C GLU A 11 -9.07 -15.94 -6.67
N ASN A 12 -10.37 -16.27 -6.57
CA ASN A 12 -11.41 -15.75 -7.46
C ASN A 12 -12.21 -14.57 -6.84
N GLU A 13 -11.82 -14.08 -5.67
CA GLU A 13 -12.51 -12.97 -5.01
C GLU A 13 -11.80 -11.66 -5.34
N TYR A 14 -12.55 -10.69 -5.84
CA TYR A 14 -12.03 -9.36 -6.12
C TYR A 14 -11.81 -8.59 -4.81
N VAL A 15 -10.57 -8.20 -4.53
CA VAL A 15 -10.19 -7.52 -3.29
C VAL A 15 -9.77 -6.09 -3.57
N VAL A 16 -10.52 -5.16 -2.98
CA VAL A 16 -10.20 -3.74 -2.91
C VAL A 16 -9.80 -3.39 -1.49
N MET A 17 -8.67 -2.70 -1.33
CA MET A 17 -8.25 -2.27 -0.01
C MET A 17 -7.70 -0.84 0.00
N LYS A 18 -7.74 -0.22 1.17
CA LYS A 18 -7.02 1.02 1.47
C LYS A 18 -6.00 0.73 2.56
N ALA A 19 -4.73 1.05 2.32
CA ALA A 19 -3.67 0.79 3.30
C ALA A 19 -2.57 1.85 3.29
N GLU A 20 -1.91 1.99 4.44
CA GLU A 20 -0.71 2.83 4.59
C GLU A 20 0.51 2.15 3.95
N ALA A 21 1.46 2.96 3.48
CA ALA A 21 2.64 2.50 2.76
C ALA A 21 3.50 1.48 3.55
N GLU A 22 3.51 1.55 4.88
CA GLU A 22 4.24 0.59 5.74
C GLU A 22 3.60 -0.81 5.70
N VAL A 23 2.26 -0.86 5.72
CA VAL A 23 1.51 -2.13 5.65
C VAL A 23 1.67 -2.76 4.28
N VAL A 24 1.63 -1.94 3.23
CA VAL A 24 1.77 -2.39 1.85
C VAL A 24 3.16 -2.97 1.60
N GLU A 25 4.21 -2.40 2.16
CA GLU A 25 5.56 -2.97 2.07
C GLU A 25 5.69 -4.34 2.73
N GLU A 26 5.05 -4.55 3.88
CA GLU A 26 4.99 -5.87 4.53
C GLU A 26 4.28 -6.89 3.62
N MET A 27 3.18 -6.48 2.99
CA MET A 27 2.42 -7.34 2.06
C MET A 27 3.21 -7.69 0.80
N VAL A 28 4.00 -6.75 0.26
CA VAL A 28 4.92 -7.03 -0.86
C VAL A 28 5.99 -8.03 -0.42
N ARG A 29 6.64 -7.80 0.73
CA ARG A 29 7.68 -8.70 1.27
C ARG A 29 7.17 -10.12 1.49
N ASN A 30 5.95 -10.25 1.99
CA ASN A 30 5.32 -11.56 2.25
C ASN A 30 4.57 -12.12 1.04
N LYS A 31 4.60 -11.45 -0.12
CA LYS A 31 3.90 -11.83 -1.36
C LYS A 31 2.36 -11.86 -1.28
N ALA A 32 1.77 -11.43 -0.18
CA ALA A 32 0.32 -11.32 0.01
C ALA A 32 -0.32 -10.24 -0.89
N ILE A 33 0.49 -9.33 -1.45
CA ILE A 33 0.00 -8.27 -2.35
C ILE A 33 -0.68 -8.80 -3.61
N LYS A 34 -0.36 -10.04 -4.02
CA LYS A 34 -0.95 -10.70 -5.20
C LYS A 34 -2.41 -11.10 -5.02
N LEU A 35 -2.91 -11.04 -3.79
CA LEU A 35 -4.31 -11.28 -3.44
C LEU A 35 -5.15 -10.00 -3.48
N VAL A 36 -4.57 -8.88 -3.96
CA VAL A 36 -5.21 -7.57 -4.00
C VAL A 36 -5.28 -7.11 -5.44
N ASP A 37 -6.50 -6.88 -5.94
CA ASP A 37 -6.71 -6.41 -7.30
C ASP A 37 -6.60 -4.88 -7.37
N GLU A 38 -7.15 -4.18 -6.38
CA GLU A 38 -7.18 -2.72 -6.34
C GLU A 38 -6.76 -2.17 -4.97
N LEU A 39 -5.87 -1.18 -4.98
CA LEU A 39 -5.26 -0.62 -3.78
C LEU A 39 -5.28 0.91 -3.77
N PHE A 40 -5.93 1.47 -2.75
CA PHE A 40 -5.81 2.88 -2.39
C PHE A 40 -4.62 3.06 -1.43
N LEU A 41 -3.49 3.49 -1.98
CA LEU A 41 -2.24 3.68 -1.25
C LEU A 41 -2.23 5.04 -0.54
N GLU A 42 -2.26 5.02 0.79
CA GLU A 42 -2.04 6.21 1.62
C GLU A 42 -0.56 6.34 1.97
N CYS A 43 0.13 7.31 1.38
CA CYS A 43 1.55 7.56 1.65
C CYS A 43 1.79 8.96 2.23
N LYS A 44 2.19 9.04 3.49
CA LYS A 44 2.42 10.29 4.23
C LYS A 44 3.85 10.77 4.04
N HIS A 45 4.12 11.49 2.95
CA HIS A 45 5.46 12.02 2.68
C HIS A 45 5.75 13.36 3.37
N GLN A 46 7.05 13.71 3.46
CA GLN A 46 7.49 15.03 3.92
C GLN A 46 6.92 16.10 2.98
N GLY A 47 6.07 16.99 3.52
CA GLY A 47 5.46 18.11 2.79
C GLY A 47 3.95 18.25 2.99
N VAL A 48 3.23 17.18 3.33
CA VAL A 48 1.75 17.19 3.33
C VAL A 48 1.12 17.75 4.63
N LYS A 49 1.85 17.83 5.76
CA LYS A 49 1.31 18.43 7.00
C LYS A 49 2.30 19.33 7.76
N LYS A 50 1.95 20.61 7.94
CA LYS A 50 2.41 21.44 9.07
C LYS A 50 1.77 20.85 10.34
N GLY A 51 2.52 20.14 11.19
CA GLY A 51 2.00 19.76 12.51
C GLY A 51 2.61 18.52 13.16
N ASP A 52 2.63 17.37 12.47
CA ASP A 52 2.95 16.11 13.15
C ASP A 52 4.44 15.74 13.08
N LYS A 53 5.14 15.98 14.20
CA LYS A 53 6.58 15.74 14.43
C LYS A 53 6.97 14.28 14.75
N LYS A 54 6.11 13.26 14.59
CA LYS A 54 6.36 11.96 15.25
C LYS A 54 6.22 10.66 14.47
N LYS A 55 5.95 10.65 13.16
CA LYS A 55 5.99 9.40 12.39
C LYS A 55 6.88 9.58 11.17
N SER A 56 7.85 8.68 11.02
CA SER A 56 8.79 8.56 9.90
C SER A 56 8.15 9.05 8.60
N ARG A 57 8.49 10.28 8.19
CA ARG A 57 7.92 10.85 6.97
C ARG A 57 8.80 10.40 5.82
N ARG A 58 8.26 9.49 5.01
CA ARG A 58 8.89 8.98 3.80
C ARG A 58 9.22 10.14 2.85
N ALA A 59 10.29 10.04 2.07
CA ALA A 59 10.51 10.98 0.97
C ALA A 59 9.42 10.74 -0.09
N TYR A 60 9.01 11.79 -0.81
CA TYR A 60 7.98 11.69 -1.84
C TYR A 60 8.34 10.63 -2.91
N TRP A 61 9.60 10.59 -3.31
CA TRP A 61 10.10 9.62 -4.30
C TRP A 61 9.96 8.18 -3.84
N GLU A 62 10.11 7.88 -2.55
CA GLU A 62 9.92 6.51 -2.05
C GLU A 62 8.45 6.07 -2.16
N CYS A 63 7.49 6.99 -2.00
CA CYS A 63 6.08 6.71 -2.27
C CYS A 63 5.83 6.41 -3.75
N LEU A 64 6.45 7.19 -4.65
CA LEU A 64 6.34 6.98 -6.09
C LEU A 64 6.98 5.66 -6.53
N SER A 65 8.13 5.30 -5.96
CA SER A 65 8.78 4.02 -6.24
C SER A 65 7.91 2.85 -5.80
N LEU A 66 7.31 2.91 -4.60
CA LEU A 66 6.38 1.88 -4.15
C LEU A 66 5.15 1.80 -5.06
N TYR A 67 4.59 2.95 -5.45
CA TYR A 67 3.46 3.02 -6.39
C TYR A 67 3.77 2.35 -7.73
N GLY A 68 4.95 2.61 -8.30
CA GLY A 68 5.39 1.96 -9.54
C GLY A 68 5.52 0.44 -9.39
N MET A 69 6.22 0.00 -8.35
CA MET A 69 6.44 -1.43 -8.06
C MET A 69 5.13 -2.20 -7.93
N LEU A 70 4.12 -1.64 -7.25
CA LEU A 70 2.81 -2.29 -7.08
C LEU A 70 2.07 -2.47 -8.41
N ARG A 71 2.21 -1.52 -9.34
CA ARG A 71 1.64 -1.64 -10.69
C ARG A 71 2.36 -2.69 -11.52
N ASP A 72 3.67 -2.83 -11.32
CA ASP A 72 4.45 -3.89 -11.99
C ASP A 72 4.06 -5.29 -11.48
N GLU A 73 3.59 -5.41 -10.22
CA GLU A 73 2.99 -6.64 -9.68
C GLU A 73 1.54 -6.89 -10.17
N GLY A 74 0.98 -5.98 -10.98
CA GLY A 74 -0.35 -6.13 -11.58
C GLY A 74 -1.51 -5.57 -10.77
N VAL A 75 -1.24 -4.84 -9.67
CA VAL A 75 -2.28 -4.21 -8.84
C VAL A 75 -2.75 -2.88 -9.43
N ALA A 76 -4.05 -2.64 -9.45
CA ALA A 76 -4.63 -1.34 -9.79
C ALA A 76 -4.47 -0.36 -8.61
N VAL A 77 -3.49 0.55 -8.69
CA VAL A 77 -3.16 1.43 -7.55
C VAL A 77 -3.67 2.86 -7.76
N HIS A 78 -4.34 3.39 -6.75
CA HIS A 78 -4.80 4.77 -6.64
C HIS A 78 -4.09 5.48 -5.49
N GLN A 79 -3.66 6.72 -5.68
CA GLN A 79 -3.08 7.53 -4.61
C GLN A 79 -4.19 8.09 -3.72
N TRP A 80 -4.11 7.82 -2.41
CA TRP A 80 -5.06 8.34 -1.43
C TRP A 80 -4.47 9.53 -0.67
N TRP A 81 -4.99 10.71 -0.98
CA TRP A 81 -4.68 11.98 -0.32
C TRP A 81 -5.79 12.27 0.71
N GLY A 82 -5.65 11.71 1.90
CA GLY A 82 -6.63 11.91 2.98
C GLY A 82 -6.87 13.38 3.33
#